data_AF-A0A0D7KET8-F1
#
_entry.id   AF-A0A0D7KET8-F1
#
_cell.length_a   1.000
_cell.length_b   1.000
_cell.length_c   1.000
_cell.angle_alpha   90.00
_cell.angle_beta   90.00
_cell.angle_gamma   90.00
#
_symmetry.space_group_name_H-M   'P 1'
#
loop_
_entity.id
_entity.type
_entity.pdbx_description
1 polymer ?
#
loop_
_entity_poly.entity_id
_entity_poly.type
_entity_poly.pdbx_seq_one_letter_code
_entity_poly.pdbx_strand_id
1 'polypeptide(L)'
;FILILAGYSDEMDWLMQTNSGLPSRFPIQVEFPDYSVDELLHIAESMAKDHDYVLMPTTQAQLKQVILDEKILAPNLFSNARFVRNVMEKAMRNQAVRLLQLYPQQSPGKLELMTLKPEDLKWERK
;
A
#
# COMPACT_ATOMS: atom_id res chain seq x y z
N PHE A 1 -5.80 -29.25 16.31
CA PHE A 1 -4.78 -28.61 15.48
C PHE A 1 -5.41 -28.24 14.15
N ILE A 2 -5.14 -27.05 13.62
CA ILE A 2 -5.66 -26.55 12.34
C ILE A 2 -4.44 -26.14 11.52
N LEU A 3 -4.40 -26.56 10.25
CA LEU A 3 -3.37 -26.17 9.30
C LEU A 3 -3.99 -25.22 8.27
N ILE A 4 -3.37 -24.06 8.06
CA ILE A 4 -3.77 -23.09 7.05
C ILE A 4 -2.61 -22.98 6.05
N LEU A 5 -2.91 -23.15 4.77
CA LEU A 5 -1.97 -22.87 3.69
C LEU A 5 -2.35 -21.53 3.05
N ALA A 6 -1.34 -20.73 2.71
CA ALA A 6 -1.52 -19.45 2.04
C ALA A 6 -0.37 -19.23 1.06
N GLY A 7 -0.70 -18.77 -0.14
CA GLY A 7 0.23 -18.57 -1.25
C GLY A 7 -0.50 -17.97 -2.45
N TYR A 8 0.21 -17.75 -3.55
CA TYR A 8 -0.40 -17.33 -4.81
C TYR A 8 -1.26 -18.46 -5.38
N SER A 9 -2.37 -18.12 -6.04
CA SER A 9 -3.35 -19.12 -6.52
C SER A 9 -2.71 -20.20 -7.39
N ASP A 10 -1.88 -19.82 -8.37
CA ASP A 10 -1.19 -20.76 -9.26
C ASP A 10 -0.26 -21.73 -8.51
N GLU A 11 0.45 -21.23 -7.49
CA GLU A 11 1.34 -22.04 -6.65
C GLU A 11 0.54 -23.00 -5.75
N MET A 12 -0.60 -22.54 -5.23
CA MET A 12 -1.52 -23.35 -4.43
C MET A 12 -2.19 -24.44 -5.27
N ASP A 13 -2.60 -24.13 -6.49
CA ASP A 13 -3.14 -25.10 -7.44
C ASP A 13 -2.11 -26.16 -7.79
N TRP A 14 -0.87 -25.75 -8.07
CA TRP A 14 0.24 -26.69 -8.28
C TRP A 14 0.48 -27.57 -7.05
N LEU A 15 0.49 -26.99 -5.84
CA LEU A 15 0.63 -27.73 -4.59
C LEU A 15 -0.47 -28.78 -4.42
N MET A 16 -1.74 -28.43 -4.71
CA MET A 16 -2.86 -29.36 -4.63
C MET A 16 -2.75 -30.53 -5.61
N GLN A 17 -2.09 -30.33 -6.75
CA GLN A 17 -1.87 -31.37 -7.75
C GLN A 17 -0.71 -32.32 -7.42
N THR A 18 0.19 -31.94 -6.49
CA THR A 18 1.33 -32.80 -6.11
C THR A 18 0.92 -34.13 -5.47
N ASN A 19 -0.27 -34.20 -4.86
CA ASN A 19 -0.81 -35.41 -4.25
C ASN A 19 -2.34 -35.40 -4.30
N SER A 20 -2.94 -36.44 -4.88
CA SER A 20 -4.39 -36.57 -5.06
C SER A 20 -5.21 -36.53 -3.77
N GLY A 21 -4.58 -36.75 -2.61
CA GLY A 21 -5.20 -36.66 -1.29
C GLY A 21 -5.16 -35.26 -0.66
N LEU A 22 -4.48 -34.27 -1.25
CA LEU A 22 -4.44 -32.90 -0.71
C LEU A 22 -5.76 -32.16 -0.88
N PRO A 23 -6.42 -32.15 -2.06
CA PRO A 23 -7.68 -31.42 -2.23
C PRO A 23 -8.76 -31.83 -1.23
N SER A 24 -8.84 -33.12 -0.88
CA SER A 24 -9.82 -33.62 0.11
C SER A 24 -9.50 -33.24 1.55
N ARG A 25 -8.23 -32.94 1.87
CA ARG A 25 -7.77 -32.49 3.19
C ARG A 25 -7.89 -30.98 3.39
N PHE A 26 -8.03 -30.22 2.30
CA PHE A 26 -8.24 -28.77 2.31
C PHE A 26 -9.57 -28.39 1.61
N PRO A 27 -10.72 -28.82 2.17
CA PRO A 27 -12.03 -28.58 1.54
C PRO A 27 -12.50 -27.12 1.62
N ILE A 28 -11.86 -26.31 2.47
CA ILE A 28 -12.16 -24.88 2.59
C ILE A 28 -11.08 -24.12 1.81
N GLN A 29 -11.51 -23.44 0.75
CA GLN A 29 -10.68 -22.57 -0.06
C GLN A 29 -11.23 -21.15 0.04
N VAL A 30 -10.36 -20.20 0.33
CA VAL A 30 -10.70 -18.79 0.43
C VAL A 30 -9.76 -18.04 -0.50
N GLU A 31 -10.32 -17.42 -1.52
CA GLU A 31 -9.59 -16.57 -2.45
C GLU A 31 -9.65 -15.12 -1.97
N PHE A 32 -8.50 -14.44 -2.03
CA PHE A 32 -8.37 -13.03 -1.70
C PHE A 32 -8.07 -12.26 -2.98
N PRO A 33 -9.08 -11.62 -3.61
CA PRO A 33 -8.83 -10.83 -4.80
C PRO A 33 -8.00 -9.59 -4.47
N ASP A 34 -7.31 -9.09 -5.49
CA ASP A 34 -6.62 -7.82 -5.41
C ASP A 34 -7.59 -6.67 -5.13
N TYR A 35 -7.11 -5.68 -4.38
CA TYR A 35 -7.87 -4.45 -4.18
C TYR A 35 -7.91 -3.63 -5.48
N SER A 36 -9.08 -3.03 -5.71
CA SER A 36 -9.24 -1.95 -6.67
C SER A 36 -8.41 -0.73 -6.28
N VAL A 37 -8.18 0.17 -7.24
CA VAL A 37 -7.43 1.41 -7.00
C VAL A 37 -8.11 2.27 -5.94
N ASP A 38 -9.45 2.34 -5.94
CA ASP A 38 -10.19 3.16 -4.99
C ASP A 38 -10.16 2.55 -3.58
N GLU A 39 -10.17 1.22 -3.44
CA GLU A 39 -9.94 0.57 -2.14
C GLU A 39 -8.52 0.80 -1.62
N LEU A 40 -7.51 0.80 -2.49
CA LEU A 40 -6.12 1.11 -2.13
C LEU A 40 -5.96 2.56 -1.68
N LEU A 41 -6.69 3.50 -2.29
CA LEU A 41 -6.75 4.88 -1.82
C LEU A 41 -7.43 4.98 -0.45
N HIS A 42 -8.50 4.24 -0.22
CA HIS A 42 -9.15 4.21 1.08
C HIS A 42 -8.25 3.66 2.18
N ILE A 43 -7.46 2.62 1.88
CA ILE A 43 -6.41 2.11 2.77
C ILE A 43 -5.39 3.21 3.09
N ALA A 44 -4.94 3.96 2.08
CA ALA A 44 -4.00 5.06 2.28
C ALA A 44 -4.56 6.17 3.18
N GLU A 45 -5.84 6.53 2.99
CA GLU A 45 -6.54 7.50 3.83
C GLU A 45 -6.68 7.03 5.28
N SER A 46 -7.04 5.76 5.48
CA SER A 46 -7.10 5.15 6.82
C SER A 46 -5.73 5.20 7.48
N MET A 47 -4.67 4.82 6.77
CA MET A 47 -3.31 4.89 7.28
C MET A 47 -2.87 6.31 7.62
N ALA A 48 -3.21 7.29 6.78
CA ALA A 48 -2.91 8.69 7.08
C ALA A 48 -3.61 9.11 8.38
N LYS A 49 -4.90 8.81 8.51
CA LYS A 49 -5.71 9.13 9.69
C LYS A 49 -5.18 8.48 10.96
N ASP A 50 -4.77 7.21 10.91
CA ASP A 50 -4.22 6.47 12.05
C ASP A 50 -2.90 7.09 12.57
N HIS A 51 -2.21 7.85 11.72
CA HIS A 51 -0.99 8.59 12.04
C HIS A 51 -1.21 10.11 12.17
N ASP A 52 -2.46 10.57 12.34
CA ASP A 52 -2.84 11.99 12.46
C ASP A 52 -2.46 12.85 11.23
N TYR A 53 -2.33 12.24 10.06
CA TYR A 53 -2.10 12.90 8.79
C TYR A 53 -3.37 13.10 7.97
N VAL A 54 -3.35 14.13 7.14
CA VAL A 54 -4.33 14.42 6.10
C VAL A 54 -3.60 14.50 4.76
N LEU A 55 -4.14 13.81 3.76
CA LEU A 55 -3.68 13.90 2.37
C LEU A 55 -4.37 15.08 1.70
N MET A 56 -3.62 15.99 1.10
CA MET A 56 -4.23 17.02 0.24
C MET A 56 -4.92 16.37 -0.96
N PRO A 57 -5.98 16.96 -1.53
CA PRO A 57 -6.64 16.43 -2.73
C PRO A 57 -5.67 16.17 -3.90
N THR A 58 -4.68 17.05 -4.07
CA THR A 58 -3.61 16.89 -5.07
C THR A 58 -2.68 15.72 -4.74
N THR A 59 -2.38 15.49 -3.46
CA THR A 59 -1.60 14.33 -2.98
C THR A 59 -2.36 13.02 -3.23
N GLN A 60 -3.68 12.99 -2.99
CA GLN A 60 -4.51 11.82 -3.28
C GLN A 60 -4.54 11.51 -4.79
N ALA A 61 -4.70 12.55 -5.63
CA ALA A 61 -4.66 12.39 -7.08
C ALA A 61 -3.31 11.85 -7.58
N GLN A 62 -2.20 12.34 -7.02
CA GLN A 62 -0.87 11.82 -7.35
C GLN A 62 -0.68 10.38 -6.87
N LEU A 63 -1.14 10.04 -5.66
CA LEU A 63 -1.10 8.67 -5.15
C LEU A 63 -1.90 7.72 -6.03
N LYS A 64 -3.08 8.13 -6.51
CA LYS A 64 -3.89 7.37 -7.47
C LYS A 64 -3.08 7.06 -8.72
N GLN A 65 -2.37 8.04 -9.27
CA GLN A 65 -1.53 7.84 -10.44
C GLN A 65 -0.37 6.88 -10.17
N VAL A 66 0.29 6.99 -9.01
CA VAL A 66 1.37 6.08 -8.61
C VAL A 66 0.87 4.63 -8.52
N ILE A 67 -0.30 4.41 -7.93
CA ILE A 67 -0.92 3.08 -7.84
C ILE A 67 -1.26 2.54 -9.24
N LEU A 68 -1.82 3.36 -10.11
CA LEU A 68 -2.14 2.98 -11.49
C LEU A 68 -0.88 2.60 -12.28
N ASP A 69 0.15 3.44 -12.21
CA ASP A 69 1.43 3.21 -12.90
C ASP A 69 2.07 1.89 -12.44
N GLU A 70 2.08 1.61 -11.13
CA GLU A 70 2.64 0.36 -10.59
C GLU A 70 1.82 -0.87 -11.01
N LYS A 71 0.48 -0.81 -10.97
CA LYS A 71 -0.38 -1.93 -11.41
C LYS A 71 -0.20 -2.22 -12.90
N ILE A 72 0.13 -1.22 -13.72
CA ILE A 72 0.45 -1.42 -15.14
C ILE A 72 1.83 -2.06 -15.32
N LEU A 73 2.83 -1.61 -14.56
CA LEU A 73 4.21 -2.10 -14.68
C LEU A 73 4.37 -3.54 -14.21
N ALA A 74 3.65 -3.93 -13.16
CA ALA A 74 3.84 -5.20 -12.46
C ALA A 74 2.49 -5.85 -12.07
N PRO A 75 1.59 -6.14 -13.04
CA PRO A 75 0.22 -6.59 -12.75
C PRO A 75 0.17 -7.86 -11.90
N ASN A 76 1.09 -8.81 -12.12
CA ASN A 76 1.13 -10.10 -11.40
C ASN A 76 1.98 -10.06 -10.11
N LEU A 77 2.64 -8.94 -9.82
CA LEU A 77 3.55 -8.79 -8.67
C LEU A 77 3.12 -7.63 -7.75
N PHE A 78 1.97 -7.03 -8.03
CA PHE A 78 1.49 -5.89 -7.27
C PHE A 78 1.13 -6.30 -5.84
N SER A 79 1.86 -5.76 -4.87
CA SER A 79 1.75 -6.20 -3.46
C SER A 79 0.57 -5.60 -2.67
N ASN A 80 -0.45 -5.05 -3.35
CA ASN A 80 -1.68 -4.53 -2.76
C ASN A 80 -1.43 -3.52 -1.62
N ALA A 81 -2.06 -3.71 -0.46
CA ALA A 81 -1.94 -2.83 0.70
C ALA A 81 -0.49 -2.67 1.18
N ARG A 82 0.39 -3.65 0.94
CA ARG A 82 1.83 -3.54 1.26
C ARG A 82 2.50 -2.46 0.42
N PHE A 83 2.15 -2.35 -0.86
CA PHE A 83 2.64 -1.29 -1.73
C PHE A 83 2.24 0.08 -1.19
N VAL A 84 0.94 0.27 -0.92
CA VAL A 84 0.39 1.51 -0.38
C VAL A 84 1.08 1.89 0.94
N ARG A 85 1.26 0.92 1.85
CA ARG A 85 1.97 1.13 3.11
C ARG A 85 3.38 1.67 2.90
N ASN A 86 4.15 1.04 2.02
CA ASN A 86 5.52 1.46 1.74
C ASN A 86 5.59 2.89 1.17
N VAL A 87 4.65 3.23 0.27
CA VAL A 87 4.54 4.58 -0.29
C VAL A 87 4.20 5.60 0.79
N MET A 88 3.22 5.32 1.64
CA MET A 88 2.78 6.20 2.73
C MET A 88 3.88 6.43 3.77
N GLU A 89 4.55 5.37 4.21
CA GLU A 89 5.66 5.50 5.16
C GLU A 89 6.83 6.31 4.58
N LYS A 90 7.11 6.15 3.27
CA LYS A 90 8.11 6.97 2.58
C LYS A 90 7.67 8.43 2.51
N ALA A 91 6.40 8.69 2.23
CA ALA A 91 5.84 10.03 2.21
C ALA A 91 5.95 10.74 3.56
N MET A 92 5.62 10.05 4.66
CA MET A 92 5.76 10.58 6.02
C MET A 92 7.22 10.92 6.35
N ARG A 93 8.18 10.06 5.97
CA ARG A 93 9.62 10.36 6.12
C ARG A 93 10.04 11.58 5.30
N ASN A 94 9.56 11.70 4.06
CA ASN A 94 9.88 12.84 3.19
C ASN A 94 9.30 14.15 3.74
N GLN A 95 8.08 14.10 4.28
CA GLN A 95 7.45 15.25 4.92
C GLN A 95 8.26 15.73 6.12
N ALA A 96 8.78 14.82 6.96
CA ALA A 96 9.64 15.18 8.08
C ALA A 96 10.91 15.91 7.59
N VAL A 97 11.56 15.40 6.53
CA VAL A 97 12.74 16.04 5.92
C VAL A 97 12.39 17.43 5.36
N ARG A 98 11.26 17.55 4.64
CA ARG A 98 10.77 18.83 4.11
C ARG A 98 10.57 19.86 5.22
N LEU A 99 9.92 19.48 6.32
CA LEU A 99 9.66 20.39 7.43
C LEU A 99 10.94 20.85 8.13
N LEU A 100 11.92 19.95 8.32
CA LEU A 100 13.23 20.33 8.87
C LEU A 100 13.95 21.37 8.01
N GLN A 101 13.81 21.29 6.68
CA GLN A 101 14.41 22.24 5.75
C GLN A 101 13.67 23.58 5.70
N LEU A 102 12.34 23.58 5.74
CA LEU A 102 11.52 24.79 5.68
C LEU A 102 11.52 25.59 7.00
N TYR A 103 11.68 24.91 8.13
CA TYR A 103 11.62 25.51 9.46
C TYR A 103 12.92 25.28 10.25
N PRO A 104 14.08 25.79 9.79
CA PRO A 104 15.38 25.50 10.43
C PRO A 104 15.56 26.15 11.82
N GLN A 105 14.80 27.19 12.12
CA GLN A 105 14.91 27.98 13.36
C GLN A 105 13.54 28.21 14.04
N GLN A 106 12.49 27.54 13.57
CA GLN A 106 11.12 27.69 14.05
C GLN A 106 10.44 26.33 14.10
N SER A 107 9.34 26.21 14.84
CA SER A 107 8.51 25.00 14.81
C SER A 107 7.40 25.16 13.77
N PRO A 108 7.17 24.15 12.90
CA PRO A 108 6.03 24.16 11.98
C PRO A 108 4.71 24.22 12.76
N GLY A 109 3.71 24.89 12.19
CA GLY A 109 2.36 24.88 12.76
C GLY A 109 1.73 23.47 12.71
N LYS A 110 0.75 23.22 13.59
CA LYS A 110 0.03 21.92 13.66
C LYS A 110 -0.46 21.44 12.29
N LEU A 111 -1.03 22.33 11.48
CA LEU A 111 -1.54 21.98 10.16
C LEU A 111 -0.43 21.48 9.21
N GLU A 112 0.77 22.06 9.26
CA GLU A 112 1.91 21.61 8.46
C GLU A 112 2.42 20.23 8.92
N LEU A 113 2.46 20.00 10.23
CA LEU A 113 2.84 18.70 10.81
C LEU A 113 1.88 17.58 10.40
N MET A 114 0.60 17.90 10.23
CA MET A 114 -0.46 16.95 9.89
C MET A 114 -0.71 16.82 8.38
N THR A 115 -0.06 17.59 7.50
CA THR A 115 -0.39 17.59 6.07
C THR A 115 0.68 16.93 5.22
N LEU A 116 0.30 15.89 4.48
CA LEU A 116 1.12 15.30 3.41
C LEU A 116 0.83 16.00 2.07
N LYS A 117 1.88 16.55 1.46
CA LYS A 117 1.85 17.31 0.21
C LYS A 117 2.32 16.45 -0.99
N PRO A 118 2.02 16.85 -2.24
CA PRO A 118 2.42 16.10 -3.44
C PRO A 118 3.93 15.81 -3.50
N GLU A 119 4.75 16.79 -3.10
CA GLU A 119 6.22 16.66 -3.07
C GLU A 119 6.75 15.63 -2.06
N ASP A 120 5.93 15.20 -1.11
CA ASP A 120 6.28 14.15 -0.15
C ASP A 120 6.18 12.75 -0.81
N LEU A 121 5.34 12.59 -1.84
CA LEU A 121 5.19 11.37 -2.65
C LEU A 121 6.28 11.27 -3.74
N LYS A 122 7.56 11.30 -3.34
CA LYS A 122 8.69 11.12 -4.26
C LYS A 122 8.68 9.72 -4.89
N TRP A 123 8.04 9.64 -6.04
CA TRP A 123 7.97 8.47 -6.91
C TRP A 123 8.73 8.78 -8.20
N GLU A 124 9.87 8.15 -8.37
CA GLU A 124 10.61 8.18 -9.62
C GLU A 124 10.06 7.06 -10.49
N ARG A 125 9.55 7.40 -11.69
CA ARG A 125 9.22 6.39 -12.70
C ARG A 125 10.51 5.64 -13.04
N LYS A 126 10.54 4.34 -12.76
CA LYS A 126 11.59 3.46 -13.24
C LYS A 126 11.53 3.31 -14.75
#